data_AF-A0A846SKV2-F1
#
_entry.id   AF-A0A846SKV2-F1
#
_cell.length_a   1.000
_cell.length_b   1.000
_cell.length_c   1.000
_cell.angle_alpha   90.00
_cell.angle_beta   90.00
_cell.angle_gamma   90.00
#
_symmetry.space_group_name_H-M   'P 1'
#
loop_
_entity.id
_entity.type
_entity.pdbx_description
1 polymer ?
#
loop_
_entity_poly.entity_id
_entity_poly.type
_entity_poly.pdbx_seq_one_letter_code
_entity_poly.pdbx_strand_id
1 'polypeptide(L)'
;MGLTVVGIATIGLALTGCTPAATEPPSVSWQSGEPSGELESSPWVQAVRASDTALSIAAFTRDYTSDELQDTTTEEAIDAAAQWQRDEAKADRFFTYPGPVPMIPLSVDEQGDEALVTVCQAQDWYLDADRTTAPEPTEGREVVYRVIRDGDARLVETDSVTTKDCDVADASIALFDPQPDPTETYSPDDVKVP
;
A
#
# COMPACT_ATOMS: atom_id res chain seq x y z
N MET A 1 -47.18 -41.81 -24.61
CA MET A 1 -47.14 -40.43 -25.15
C MET A 1 -47.81 -39.52 -24.15
N GLY A 2 -47.13 -38.48 -23.68
CA GLY A 2 -47.69 -37.45 -22.78
C GLY A 2 -46.73 -37.08 -21.64
N LEU A 3 -45.87 -36.09 -21.90
CA LEU A 3 -44.81 -35.55 -21.03
C LEU A 3 -45.13 -34.05 -20.83
N THR A 4 -45.28 -33.53 -19.60
CA THR A 4 -45.26 -32.08 -19.24
C THR A 4 -45.24 -31.97 -17.69
N VAL A 5 -44.16 -31.67 -16.96
CA VAL A 5 -43.29 -30.47 -16.80
C VAL A 5 -44.01 -29.27 -16.15
N VAL A 6 -43.91 -29.12 -14.80
CA VAL A 6 -43.10 -28.17 -13.98
C VAL A 6 -43.64 -26.74 -13.88
N GLY A 7 -43.70 -26.22 -12.65
CA GLY A 7 -43.78 -24.79 -12.35
C GLY A 7 -43.41 -24.49 -10.90
N ILE A 8 -42.13 -24.65 -10.54
CA ILE A 8 -41.58 -24.14 -9.28
C ILE A 8 -41.16 -22.69 -9.53
N ALA A 9 -41.83 -21.73 -8.88
CA ALA A 9 -41.45 -20.33 -8.90
C ALA A 9 -40.33 -20.10 -7.87
N THR A 10 -39.08 -20.04 -8.33
CA THR A 10 -37.94 -19.62 -7.52
C THR A 10 -37.83 -18.10 -7.48
N ILE A 11 -37.75 -17.61 -6.25
CA ILE A 11 -37.55 -16.23 -5.80
C ILE A 11 -36.26 -15.67 -6.38
N GLY A 12 -36.34 -14.57 -7.13
CA GLY A 12 -35.19 -13.78 -7.57
C GLY A 12 -34.90 -12.66 -6.58
N LEU A 13 -34.03 -12.92 -5.60
CA LEU A 13 -33.35 -11.89 -4.85
C LEU A 13 -32.08 -11.52 -5.64
N ALA A 14 -32.12 -10.40 -6.35
CA ALA A 14 -30.94 -9.80 -6.95
C ALA A 14 -30.11 -9.14 -5.85
N LEU A 15 -29.09 -9.83 -5.36
CA LEU A 15 -28.00 -9.24 -4.60
C LEU A 15 -27.12 -8.49 -5.62
N THR A 16 -27.22 -7.17 -5.65
CA THR A 16 -26.17 -6.32 -6.24
C THR A 16 -24.91 -6.57 -5.44
N GLY A 17 -23.92 -7.18 -6.08
CA GLY A 17 -22.67 -7.57 -5.45
C GLY A 17 -21.90 -6.36 -4.95
N CYS A 18 -21.82 -6.21 -3.63
CA CYS A 18 -20.65 -5.64 -3.01
C CYS A 18 -19.53 -6.67 -3.23
N THR A 19 -18.55 -6.37 -4.07
CA THR A 19 -17.33 -7.17 -4.10
C THR A 19 -16.60 -6.87 -2.78
N PRO A 20 -16.48 -7.84 -1.87
CA PRO A 20 -15.70 -7.61 -0.65
C PRO A 20 -14.25 -7.40 -1.06
N ALA A 21 -13.55 -6.54 -0.33
CA ALA A 21 -12.14 -6.36 -0.53
C ALA A 21 -11.38 -7.70 -0.47
N ALA A 22 -10.24 -7.78 -1.16
CA ALA A 22 -9.39 -8.96 -1.16
C ALA A 22 -9.17 -9.43 0.28
N THR A 23 -9.73 -10.60 0.61
CA THR A 23 -9.81 -11.08 1.99
C THR A 23 -8.48 -11.63 2.49
N GLU A 24 -7.56 -11.93 1.57
CA GLU A 24 -6.21 -12.40 1.87
C GLU A 24 -5.18 -11.33 1.42
N PRO A 25 -4.20 -10.98 2.26
CA PRO A 25 -3.10 -10.12 1.86
C PRO A 25 -2.36 -10.69 0.65
N PRO A 26 -1.98 -9.86 -0.33
CA PRO A 26 -1.21 -10.33 -1.47
C PRO A 26 0.21 -10.73 -1.02
N SER A 27 0.80 -11.68 -1.75
CA SER A 27 2.23 -11.97 -1.60
C SER A 27 3.07 -10.92 -2.33
N VAL A 28 4.33 -10.74 -1.93
CA VAL A 28 5.27 -9.79 -2.55
C VAL A 28 6.30 -10.56 -3.38
N SER A 29 6.43 -10.20 -4.66
CA SER A 29 7.39 -10.81 -5.60
C SER A 29 8.34 -9.79 -6.19
N TRP A 30 9.64 -9.97 -5.92
CA TRP A 30 10.72 -9.13 -6.44
C TRP A 30 10.99 -9.40 -7.93
N GLN A 31 10.94 -8.35 -8.74
CA GLN A 31 11.15 -8.42 -10.19
C GLN A 31 12.62 -8.23 -10.56
N SER A 32 13.33 -7.37 -9.83
CA SER A 32 14.74 -7.02 -10.04
C SER A 32 15.66 -7.49 -8.92
N GLY A 33 15.16 -8.39 -8.06
CA GLY A 33 15.83 -8.83 -6.83
C GLY A 33 15.51 -7.94 -5.62
N GLU A 34 15.80 -8.45 -4.43
CA GLU A 34 15.58 -7.70 -3.18
C GLU A 34 16.44 -6.43 -3.12
N PRO A 35 16.01 -5.39 -2.36
CA PRO A 35 16.81 -4.20 -2.13
C PRO A 35 18.16 -4.58 -1.53
N SER A 36 19.22 -3.99 -2.07
CA SER A 36 20.59 -4.22 -1.59
C SER A 36 21.36 -2.92 -1.55
N GLY A 37 22.30 -2.82 -0.61
CA GLY A 37 23.08 -1.61 -0.39
C GLY A 37 23.54 -1.50 1.06
N GLU A 38 24.41 -0.52 1.31
CA GLU A 38 24.99 -0.30 2.65
C GLU A 38 23.89 -0.02 3.69
N LEU A 39 22.92 0.83 3.33
CA LEU A 39 21.85 1.25 4.22
C LEU A 39 20.70 0.23 4.36
N GLU A 40 20.56 -0.73 3.45
CA GLU A 40 19.48 -1.74 3.51
C GLU A 40 19.64 -2.70 4.70
N SER A 41 20.83 -2.79 5.28
CA SER A 41 21.09 -3.53 6.51
C SER A 41 20.70 -2.77 7.79
N SER A 42 20.37 -1.47 7.68
CA SER A 42 19.96 -0.65 8.82
C SER A 42 18.58 -1.08 9.33
N PRO A 43 18.41 -1.30 10.65
CA PRO A 43 17.09 -1.63 11.21
C PRO A 43 16.09 -0.47 11.06
N TRP A 44 16.57 0.77 10.88
CA TRP A 44 15.72 1.93 10.61
C TRP A 44 15.17 1.91 9.18
N VAL A 45 15.98 1.53 8.20
CA VAL A 45 15.55 1.37 6.80
C VAL A 45 14.61 0.18 6.66
N GLN A 46 14.91 -0.94 7.34
CA GLN A 46 14.03 -2.11 7.35
C GLN A 46 12.65 -1.80 7.94
N ALA A 47 12.57 -0.94 8.97
CA ALA A 47 11.30 -0.47 9.49
C ALA A 47 10.50 0.33 8.44
N VAL A 48 11.15 1.25 7.72
CA VAL A 48 10.50 2.00 6.62
C VAL A 48 9.99 1.07 5.53
N ARG A 49 10.78 0.06 5.11
CA ARG A 49 10.35 -0.94 4.12
C ARG A 49 9.14 -1.73 4.59
N ALA A 50 9.13 -2.14 5.85
CA ALA A 50 8.04 -2.90 6.45
C ALA A 50 6.76 -2.06 6.51
N SER A 51 6.84 -0.81 6.98
CA SER A 51 5.71 0.13 7.01
C SER A 51 5.16 0.42 5.61
N ASP A 52 6.00 0.72 4.62
CA ASP A 52 5.57 0.97 3.23
C ASP A 52 4.88 -0.25 2.61
N THR A 53 5.41 -1.45 2.90
CA THR A 53 4.78 -2.71 2.46
C THR A 53 3.42 -2.90 3.12
N ALA A 54 3.32 -2.72 4.44
CA ALA A 54 2.08 -2.88 5.18
C ALA A 54 1.02 -1.85 4.75
N LEU A 55 1.39 -0.59 4.54
CA LEU A 55 0.50 0.46 4.02
C LEU A 55 0.03 0.15 2.59
N SER A 56 0.92 -0.35 1.73
CA SER A 56 0.55 -0.75 0.36
C SER A 56 -0.43 -1.93 0.35
N ILE A 57 -0.24 -2.90 1.26
CA ILE A 57 -1.17 -4.02 1.48
C ILE A 57 -2.50 -3.51 2.04
N ALA A 58 -2.49 -2.57 3.00
CA ALA A 58 -3.69 -1.98 3.56
C ALA A 58 -4.50 -1.24 2.49
N ALA A 59 -3.85 -0.48 1.61
CA ALA A 59 -4.51 0.17 0.48
C ALA A 59 -5.08 -0.84 -0.54
N PHE A 60 -4.36 -1.94 -0.83
CA PHE A 60 -4.82 -3.03 -1.69
C PHE A 60 -6.07 -3.73 -1.12
N THR A 61 -6.01 -4.08 0.17
CA THR A 61 -7.09 -4.80 0.89
C THR A 61 -8.17 -3.88 1.43
N ARG A 62 -7.98 -2.55 1.35
CA ARG A 62 -8.80 -1.53 2.04
C ARG A 62 -8.96 -1.82 3.54
N ASP A 63 -7.98 -2.48 4.14
CA ASP A 63 -8.04 -2.93 5.53
C ASP A 63 -6.84 -2.37 6.32
N TYR A 64 -7.10 -1.32 7.08
CA TYR A 64 -6.11 -0.67 7.94
C TYR A 64 -6.14 -1.20 9.38
N THR A 65 -6.77 -2.37 9.61
CA THR A 65 -6.89 -2.98 10.95
C THR A 65 -5.89 -4.09 11.22
N SER A 66 -4.99 -4.40 10.27
CA SER A 66 -4.07 -5.52 10.42
C SER A 66 -3.03 -5.29 11.52
N ASP A 67 -2.70 -6.37 12.25
CA ASP A 67 -1.64 -6.34 13.28
C ASP A 67 -0.29 -5.94 12.65
N GLU A 68 0.02 -6.43 11.45
CA GLU A 68 1.28 -6.14 10.75
C GLU A 68 1.44 -4.64 10.41
N LEU A 69 0.33 -3.94 10.13
CA LEU A 69 0.35 -2.49 9.96
C LEU A 69 0.54 -1.78 11.31
N GLN A 70 -0.20 -2.20 12.34
CA GLN A 70 -0.12 -1.62 13.69
C GLN A 70 1.26 -1.81 14.34
N ASP A 71 1.97 -2.90 14.00
CA ASP A 71 3.30 -3.21 14.53
C ASP A 71 4.42 -2.40 13.85
N THR A 72 4.14 -1.71 12.73
CA THR A 72 5.16 -1.03 11.90
C THR A 72 4.89 0.44 11.66
N THR A 73 3.68 0.91 11.88
CA THR A 73 3.23 2.25 11.46
C THR A 73 2.48 2.93 12.60
N THR A 74 2.71 4.23 12.81
CA THR A 74 2.03 4.98 13.88
C THR A 74 0.52 5.07 13.63
N GLU A 75 -0.29 5.15 14.69
CA GLU A 75 -1.74 5.33 14.60
C GLU A 75 -2.11 6.56 13.75
N GLU A 76 -1.38 7.67 13.92
CA GLU A 76 -1.58 8.90 13.14
C GLU A 76 -1.35 8.68 11.63
N ALA A 77 -0.32 7.91 11.26
CA ALA A 77 -0.05 7.59 9.86
C ALA A 77 -1.08 6.62 9.26
N ILE A 78 -1.55 5.64 10.05
CA ILE A 78 -2.64 4.73 9.65
C ILE A 78 -3.92 5.52 9.37
N ASP A 79 -4.32 6.39 10.31
CA ASP A 79 -5.51 7.23 10.18
C ASP A 79 -5.43 8.15 8.96
N ALA A 80 -4.27 8.80 8.76
CA ALA A 80 -4.06 9.67 7.61
C ALA A 80 -4.19 8.92 6.28
N ALA A 81 -3.61 7.72 6.17
CA ALA A 81 -3.68 6.90 4.97
C ALA A 81 -5.10 6.40 4.68
N ALA A 82 -5.81 5.89 5.70
CA ALA A 82 -7.19 5.44 5.55
C ALA A 82 -8.14 6.58 5.19
N GLN A 83 -7.97 7.75 5.84
CA GLN A 83 -8.76 8.94 5.55
C GLN A 83 -8.52 9.43 4.12
N TRP A 84 -7.28 9.43 3.64
CA TRP A 84 -6.97 9.79 2.25
C TRP A 84 -7.68 8.85 1.27
N GLN A 85 -7.60 7.53 1.46
CA GLN A 85 -8.28 6.58 0.58
C GLN A 85 -9.80 6.76 0.59
N ARG A 86 -10.40 7.03 1.76
CA ARG A 86 -11.83 7.35 1.89
C ARG A 86 -12.21 8.63 1.14
N ASP A 87 -11.38 9.66 1.22
CA ASP A 87 -11.66 10.93 0.55
C ASP A 87 -11.50 10.84 -0.97
N GLU A 88 -10.57 10.02 -1.46
CA GLU A 88 -10.46 9.68 -2.88
C GLU A 88 -11.72 8.94 -3.37
N ALA A 89 -12.18 7.92 -2.63
CA ALA A 89 -13.42 7.21 -2.96
C ALA A 89 -14.67 8.12 -2.95
N LYS A 90 -14.76 9.08 -2.02
CA LYS A 90 -15.84 10.09 -2.00
C LYS A 90 -15.82 10.99 -3.26
N ALA A 91 -14.63 11.21 -3.81
CA ALA A 91 -14.41 12.00 -5.01
C ALA A 91 -14.54 11.18 -6.30
N ASP A 92 -14.97 9.91 -6.23
CA ASP A 92 -15.06 8.97 -7.36
C ASP A 92 -13.70 8.74 -8.05
N ARG A 93 -12.62 8.76 -7.24
CA ARG A 93 -11.25 8.49 -7.66
C ARG A 93 -10.77 7.25 -6.91
N PHE A 94 -10.45 6.20 -7.65
CA PHE A 94 -10.04 4.92 -7.09
C PHE A 94 -8.61 4.63 -7.52
N PHE A 95 -7.78 4.27 -6.55
CA PHE A 95 -6.42 3.87 -6.78
C PHE A 95 -6.06 2.67 -5.90
N THR A 96 -5.00 1.99 -6.30
CA THR A 96 -4.38 0.89 -5.57
C THR A 96 -2.89 0.87 -5.89
N TYR A 97 -2.11 0.08 -5.15
CA TYR A 97 -0.69 -0.06 -5.38
C TYR A 97 -0.38 -1.40 -6.05
N PRO A 98 0.45 -1.42 -7.12
CA PRO A 98 0.85 -2.68 -7.74
C PRO A 98 1.83 -3.47 -6.86
N GLY A 99 2.35 -2.87 -5.79
CA GLY A 99 3.31 -3.41 -4.83
C GLY A 99 3.85 -2.28 -3.95
N PRO A 100 4.76 -2.57 -2.99
CA PRO A 100 5.47 -1.55 -2.21
C PRO A 100 6.11 -0.49 -3.13
N VAL A 101 6.21 0.75 -2.66
CA VAL A 101 6.70 1.85 -3.48
C VAL A 101 8.22 1.70 -3.67
N PRO A 102 8.73 1.66 -4.92
CA PRO A 102 10.16 1.61 -5.17
C PRO A 102 10.84 2.80 -4.50
N MET A 103 11.90 2.52 -3.75
CA MET A 103 12.68 3.57 -3.09
C MET A 103 14.14 3.15 -2.92
N ILE A 104 15.02 4.13 -2.75
CA ILE A 104 16.44 3.97 -2.45
C ILE A 104 16.75 4.77 -1.18
N PRO A 105 17.27 4.16 -0.10
CA PRO A 105 17.67 4.89 1.09
C PRO A 105 18.86 5.80 0.78
N LEU A 106 18.78 7.06 1.23
CA LEU A 106 19.81 8.08 1.02
C LEU A 106 20.60 8.38 2.29
N SER A 107 19.93 8.41 3.44
CA SER A 107 20.57 8.65 4.74
C SER A 107 19.72 8.14 5.90
N VAL A 108 20.40 7.92 7.02
CA VAL A 108 19.80 7.65 8.32
C VAL A 108 20.46 8.60 9.33
N ASP A 109 19.66 9.42 10.00
CA ASP A 109 20.10 10.32 11.06
C ASP A 109 19.46 9.89 12.39
N GLU A 110 20.26 9.22 13.23
CA GLU A 110 19.80 8.65 14.50
C GLU A 110 19.80 9.69 15.63
N GLN A 111 18.67 9.79 16.33
CA GLN A 111 18.41 10.75 17.40
C GLN A 111 17.86 10.03 18.64
N GLY A 112 18.73 9.27 19.31
CA GLY A 112 18.37 8.53 20.53
C GLY A 112 17.45 7.35 20.24
N ASP A 113 16.16 7.49 20.58
CA ASP A 113 15.13 6.48 20.34
C ASP A 113 14.37 6.70 19.03
N GLU A 114 14.74 7.72 18.27
CA GLU A 114 14.18 8.02 16.95
C GLU A 114 15.27 8.02 15.87
N ALA A 115 14.88 7.91 14.62
CA ALA A 115 15.74 8.19 13.48
C ALA A 115 14.96 8.88 12.36
N LEU A 116 15.62 9.78 11.64
CA LEU A 116 15.12 10.30 10.37
C LEU A 116 15.75 9.50 9.24
N VAL A 117 14.92 8.81 8.46
CA VAL A 117 15.33 8.04 7.29
C VAL A 117 14.92 8.81 6.05
N THR A 118 15.91 9.30 5.30
CA THR A 118 15.64 9.95 4.00
C THR A 118 15.75 8.91 2.90
N VAL A 119 14.74 8.81 2.05
CA VAL A 119 14.72 7.93 0.89
C VAL A 119 14.43 8.74 -0.38
N CYS A 120 14.95 8.27 -1.50
CA CYS A 120 14.43 8.61 -2.81
C CYS A 120 13.27 7.67 -3.14
N GLN A 121 12.04 8.16 -3.17
CA GLN A 121 10.84 7.33 -3.41
C GLN A 121 10.26 7.63 -4.80
N ALA A 122 9.85 6.59 -5.52
CA ALA A 122 9.21 6.71 -6.82
C ALA A 122 7.93 7.55 -6.73
N GLN A 123 7.77 8.45 -7.68
CA GLN A 123 6.55 9.23 -7.85
C GLN A 123 5.54 8.40 -8.66
N ASP A 124 4.26 8.71 -8.48
CA ASP A 124 3.18 8.15 -9.30
C ASP A 124 3.11 6.61 -9.35
N TRP A 125 3.62 5.94 -8.31
CA TRP A 125 3.56 4.49 -8.16
C TRP A 125 2.17 4.03 -7.70
N TYR A 126 1.20 4.02 -8.60
CA TYR A 126 -0.16 3.53 -8.33
C TYR A 126 -0.78 2.98 -9.61
N LEU A 127 -1.87 2.23 -9.46
CA LEU A 127 -2.76 1.84 -10.54
C LEU A 127 -4.13 2.51 -10.36
N ASP A 128 -4.79 2.80 -11.47
CA ASP A 128 -6.18 3.24 -11.56
C ASP A 128 -6.79 2.77 -12.89
N ALA A 129 -8.04 3.16 -13.15
CA ALA A 129 -8.76 2.76 -14.36
C ALA A 129 -8.06 3.17 -15.68
N ASP A 130 -7.25 4.23 -15.67
CA ASP A 130 -6.51 4.72 -16.83
C ASP A 130 -5.06 4.18 -16.87
N ARG A 131 -4.52 3.76 -15.72
CA ARG A 131 -3.18 3.20 -15.53
C ARG A 131 -3.29 1.80 -14.94
N THR A 132 -3.49 0.82 -15.81
CA THR A 132 -3.77 -0.56 -15.42
C THR A 132 -2.55 -1.47 -15.29
N THR A 133 -1.35 -0.94 -15.54
CA THR A 133 -0.08 -1.66 -15.45
C THR A 133 0.87 -0.91 -14.55
N ALA A 134 1.68 -1.64 -13.78
CA ALA A 134 2.72 -1.05 -12.93
C ALA A 134 3.60 -0.09 -13.76
N PRO A 135 3.80 1.16 -13.31
CA PRO A 135 4.64 2.10 -14.02
C PRO A 135 6.11 1.69 -13.93
N GLU A 136 6.97 2.31 -14.73
CA GLU A 136 8.42 2.24 -14.55
C GLU A 136 8.85 3.39 -13.61
N PRO A 137 9.69 3.15 -12.59
CA PRO A 137 10.08 4.18 -11.63
C PRO A 137 11.15 5.10 -12.25
N THR A 138 10.74 6.05 -13.08
CA THR A 138 11.66 6.98 -13.76
C THR A 138 11.84 8.32 -13.04
N GLU A 139 10.91 8.67 -12.16
CA GLU A 139 10.91 9.93 -11.41
C GLU A 139 10.84 9.64 -9.91
N GLY A 140 11.78 10.21 -9.15
CA GLY A 140 11.84 10.06 -7.70
C GLY A 140 11.78 11.41 -6.99
N ARG A 141 11.33 11.41 -5.74
CA ARG A 141 11.39 12.56 -4.83
C ARG A 141 11.92 12.16 -3.47
N GLU A 142 12.60 13.07 -2.78
CA GLU A 142 13.05 12.80 -1.41
C GLU A 142 11.86 12.84 -0.43
N VAL A 143 11.71 11.75 0.33
CA VAL A 143 10.75 11.60 1.43
C VAL A 143 11.54 11.30 2.70
N VAL A 144 11.19 11.99 3.78
CA VAL A 144 11.77 11.77 5.10
C VAL A 144 10.74 11.06 5.96
N TYR A 145 11.12 9.89 6.46
CA TYR A 145 10.35 9.14 7.44
C TYR A 145 10.94 9.36 8.83
N ARG A 146 10.07 9.62 9.82
CA ARG A 146 10.43 9.52 11.23
C ARG A 146 10.15 8.09 11.68
N VAL A 147 11.15 7.46 12.27
CA VAL A 147 11.06 6.11 12.83
C VAL A 147 11.25 6.19 14.33
N ILE A 148 10.25 5.76 15.10
CA ILE A 148 10.20 5.84 16.56
C ILE A 148 10.36 4.43 17.12
N ARG A 149 11.30 4.24 18.05
CA ARG A 149 11.43 2.99 18.78
C ARG A 149 10.34 2.91 19.86
N ASP A 150 9.55 1.84 19.83
CA ASP A 150 8.57 1.50 20.86
C ASP A 150 8.80 0.07 21.37
N GLY A 151 9.50 -0.05 22.50
CA GLY A 151 9.98 -1.35 22.98
C GLY A 151 10.91 -2.03 21.96
N ASP A 152 10.52 -3.21 21.48
CA ASP A 152 11.22 -3.96 20.44
C ASP A 152 10.78 -3.55 19.02
N ALA A 153 9.68 -2.80 18.88
CA ALA A 153 9.12 -2.35 17.61
C ALA A 153 9.74 -1.02 17.15
N ARG A 154 9.53 -0.71 15.87
CA ARG A 154 9.88 0.58 15.24
C ARG A 154 8.67 1.05 14.43
N LEU A 155 8.00 2.07 14.93
CA LEU A 155 6.83 2.65 14.28
C LEU A 155 7.28 3.76 13.34
N VAL A 156 6.73 3.77 12.14
CA VAL A 156 7.11 4.70 11.09
C VAL A 156 5.96 5.66 10.80
N GLU A 157 6.33 6.90 10.51
CA GLU A 157 5.44 7.88 9.89
C GLU A 157 6.19 8.79 8.94
N THR A 158 5.45 9.45 8.05
CA THR A 158 6.04 10.45 7.15
C THR A 158 6.28 11.75 7.92
N ASP A 159 7.55 12.14 8.04
CA ASP A 159 7.93 13.44 8.61
C ASP A 159 7.73 14.55 7.59
N SER A 160 8.25 14.35 6.38
CA SER A 160 8.12 15.34 5.30
C SER A 160 8.27 14.74 3.91
N VAL A 161 7.56 15.34 2.96
CA VAL A 161 7.72 15.10 1.52
C VAL A 161 8.32 16.36 0.92
N THR A 162 9.49 16.23 0.29
CA THR A 162 10.19 17.38 -0.27
C THR A 162 9.86 17.56 -1.76
N THR A 163 10.16 18.74 -2.30
CA THR A 163 10.11 19.01 -3.75
C THR A 163 11.44 18.72 -4.45
N LYS A 164 12.36 18.01 -3.78
CA LYS A 164 13.68 17.72 -4.33
C LYS A 164 13.62 16.40 -5.09
N ASP A 165 13.83 16.49 -6.39
CA ASP A 165 13.92 15.33 -7.26
C ASP A 165 15.18 14.52 -6.95
N CYS A 166 15.09 13.21 -7.14
CA CYS A 166 16.19 12.28 -6.98
C CYS A 166 16.09 11.13 -8.00
N ASP A 167 17.20 10.45 -8.25
CA ASP A 167 17.25 9.32 -9.18
C ASP A 167 16.79 8.03 -8.47
N VAL A 168 15.74 7.42 -8.99
CA VAL A 168 15.12 6.20 -8.48
C VAL A 168 15.16 5.05 -9.50
N ALA A 169 15.84 5.24 -10.64
CA ALA A 169 15.83 4.27 -11.73
C ALA A 169 16.40 2.89 -11.36
N ASP A 170 17.32 2.86 -10.40
CA ASP A 170 17.95 1.63 -9.91
C ASP A 170 17.23 1.01 -8.69
N ALA A 171 16.04 1.51 -8.31
CA ALA A 171 15.30 0.97 -7.19
C ALA A 171 14.83 -0.47 -7.46
N SER A 172 14.94 -1.34 -6.46
CA SER A 172 14.34 -2.67 -6.53
C SER A 172 12.82 -2.57 -6.60
N ILE A 173 12.22 -3.33 -7.52
CA ILE A 173 10.78 -3.35 -7.75
C ILE A 173 10.21 -4.66 -7.21
N ALA A 174 9.23 -4.53 -6.32
CA ALA A 174 8.39 -5.63 -5.91
C ALA A 174 6.95 -5.40 -6.36
N LEU A 175 6.29 -6.46 -6.79
CA LEU A 175 4.90 -6.46 -7.21
C LEU A 175 4.09 -7.44 -6.37
N PHE A 176 2.82 -7.12 -6.15
CA PHE A 176 1.86 -8.01 -5.52
C PHE A 176 1.48 -9.19 -6.43
N ASP A 177 1.31 -10.37 -5.83
CA ASP A 177 0.73 -11.54 -6.48
C ASP A 177 -0.39 -12.12 -5.58
N PRO A 178 -1.66 -12.05 -5.99
CA PRO A 178 -2.14 -11.51 -7.28
C PRO A 178 -2.01 -9.98 -7.39
N GLN A 179 -1.90 -9.47 -8.61
CA GLN A 179 -2.01 -8.03 -8.89
C GLN A 179 -3.43 -7.53 -8.58
N PRO A 180 -3.58 -6.29 -8.08
CA PRO A 180 -4.90 -5.71 -7.84
C PRO A 180 -5.65 -5.46 -9.14
N ASP A 181 -6.98 -5.46 -9.08
CA ASP A 181 -7.83 -4.97 -10.17
C ASP A 181 -7.94 -3.44 -10.08
N PRO A 182 -7.32 -2.68 -10.99
CA PRO A 182 -7.30 -1.22 -10.93
C PRO A 182 -8.61 -0.59 -11.43
N THR A 183 -9.54 -1.40 -11.94
CA THR A 183 -10.88 -0.97 -12.36
C THR A 183 -11.92 -1.16 -11.26
N GLU A 184 -11.52 -1.74 -10.12
CA GLU A 184 -12.39 -1.93 -8.98
C GLU A 184 -12.79 -0.57 -8.36
N THR A 185 -14.08 -0.43 -8.08
CA THR A 185 -14.64 0.74 -7.39
C THR A 185 -15.16 0.32 -6.02
N TYR A 186 -15.21 1.25 -5.08
CA TYR A 186 -15.67 0.97 -3.72
C TYR A 186 -16.26 2.19 -3.03
N SER A 187 -17.08 1.95 -2.00
CA SER A 187 -17.58 2.99 -1.12
C SER A 187 -16.49 3.40 -0.13
N PRO A 188 -16.45 4.67 0.33
CA PRO A 188 -15.64 5.06 1.48
C PRO A 188 -15.88 4.18 2.73
N ASP A 189 -17.10 3.65 2.88
CA ASP A 189 -17.45 2.76 3.99
C ASP A 189 -16.82 1.36 3.89
N ASP A 190 -16.27 0.99 2.72
CA ASP A 190 -15.57 -0.28 2.52
C ASP A 190 -14.12 -0.23 3.06
N VAL A 191 -13.59 0.96 3.36
CA VAL A 191 -12.26 1.13 3.98
C VAL A 191 -12.38 0.88 5.49
N LYS A 192 -11.77 -0.19 5.98
CA LYS A 192 -11.76 -0.54 7.40
C LYS A 192 -10.67 0.26 8.12
N VAL A 193 -11.01 0.75 9.31
CA VAL A 193 -10.12 1.52 10.20
C VAL A 193 -10.11 0.86 11.58
N PRO A 194 -9.03 1.03 12.37
CA PRO A 194 -8.94 0.52 13.74
C PRO A 194 -10.12 0.92 14.64
#